data_AF-A0AA38GK49-F1
#
_entry.id   AF-A0AA38GK49-F1
#
_cell.length_a   1.000
_cell.length_b   1.000
_cell.length_c   1.000
_cell.angle_alpha   90.00
_cell.angle_beta   90.00
_cell.angle_gamma   90.00
#
_symmetry.space_group_name_H-M   'P 1'
#
loop_
_entity.id
_entity.type
_entity.pdbx_description
1 polymer ?
#
loop_
_entity_poly.entity_id
_entity_poly.type
_entity_poly.pdbx_seq_one_letter_code
_entity_poly.pdbx_strand_id
1 'polypeptide(L)'
;FRTAASEVSSALKSKLPGETGEMEEPTSGEVQIFLCSNENVISMRSLGAEFMSKLVKISGIVIAASRIKAKTTHVALLCKNCRNVKSVPCCPGLVGVIVPRSCDHVPQPGEEPCPIDPWVIIPDKSKYVDQQTLKLQENPE
;
A
#
# COMPACT_ATOMS: atom_id res chain seq x y z
N PHE A 1 -8.98 2.29 10.96
CA PHE A 1 -8.51 3.69 11.02
C PHE A 1 -8.36 4.33 9.65
N ARG A 2 -7.53 3.81 8.73
CA ARG A 2 -7.32 4.43 7.40
C ARG A 2 -8.62 4.62 6.60
N THR A 3 -9.45 3.58 6.51
CA THR A 3 -10.74 3.62 5.80
C THR A 3 -11.70 4.64 6.43
N ALA A 4 -11.91 4.55 7.74
CA ALA A 4 -12.75 5.52 8.46
C ALA A 4 -12.24 6.97 8.33
N ALA A 5 -10.93 7.21 8.37
CA ALA A 5 -10.36 8.54 8.16
C ALA A 5 -10.59 9.04 6.73
N SER A 6 -10.51 8.15 5.73
CA SER A 6 -10.84 8.47 4.34
C SER A 6 -12.32 8.85 4.18
N GLU A 7 -13.24 8.09 4.79
CA GLU A 7 -14.68 8.34 4.75
C GLU A 7 -15.05 9.67 5.41
N VAL A 8 -14.49 9.94 6.59
CA VAL A 8 -14.69 11.22 7.29
C VAL A 8 -14.07 12.37 6.49
N SER A 9 -12.90 12.17 5.89
CA SER A 9 -12.27 13.19 5.05
C SER A 9 -13.11 13.53 3.82
N SER A 10 -13.71 12.53 3.15
CA SER A 10 -14.62 12.79 2.02
C SER A 10 -15.88 13.51 2.46
N ALA A 11 -16.44 13.18 3.63
CA ALA A 11 -17.63 13.84 4.16
C ALA A 11 -17.38 15.30 4.57
N LEU A 12 -16.17 15.63 5.04
CA LEU A 12 -15.79 16.98 5.45
C LEU A 12 -15.38 17.89 4.30
N LYS A 13 -14.99 17.33 3.14
CA LYS A 13 -14.64 18.13 1.96
C LYS A 13 -15.91 18.71 1.34
N SER A 14 -15.96 20.03 1.17
CA SER A 14 -17.04 20.70 0.45
C SER A 14 -17.08 20.23 -1.01
N LYS A 15 -18.29 20.08 -1.56
CA LYS A 15 -18.47 19.79 -2.99
C LYS A 15 -17.87 20.96 -3.78
N LEU A 16 -16.85 20.69 -4.58
CA LEU A 16 -16.30 21.67 -5.51
C LEU A 16 -17.21 21.73 -6.74
N PRO A 17 -17.44 22.92 -7.33
CA PRO A 17 -18.10 23.00 -8.63
C PRO A 17 -17.19 22.37 -9.69
N GLY A 18 -17.68 21.33 -10.38
CA GLY A 18 -16.98 20.74 -11.52
C GLY A 18 -16.94 21.70 -12.72
N GLU A 19 -16.08 21.41 -13.70
CA GLU A 19 -15.86 22.25 -14.89
C GLU A 19 -17.14 22.46 -15.74
N THR A 20 -18.15 21.59 -15.57
CA THR A 20 -19.46 21.63 -16.25
C THR A 20 -20.60 22.21 -15.40
N GLY A 21 -20.33 22.70 -14.19
CA GLY A 21 -21.35 23.24 -13.28
C GLY A 21 -22.14 22.17 -12.50
N GLU A 22 -21.78 20.89 -12.64
CA GLU A 22 -22.27 19.80 -11.80
C GLU A 22 -21.46 19.71 -10.49
N MET A 23 -22.13 19.45 -9.37
CA MET A 23 -21.49 19.23 -8.08
C MET A 23 -20.86 17.83 -8.06
N GLU A 24 -19.54 17.73 -8.30
CA GLU A 24 -18.84 16.45 -8.22
C GLU A 24 -18.65 16.03 -6.75
N GLU A 25 -18.93 14.75 -6.46
CA GLU A 25 -18.62 14.20 -5.15
C GLU A 25 -17.10 14.08 -4.98
N PRO A 26 -16.55 14.56 -3.85
CA PRO A 26 -15.11 14.55 -3.65
C PRO A 26 -14.59 13.11 -3.62
N THR A 27 -13.68 12.78 -4.54
CA THR A 27 -13.04 11.47 -4.59
C THR A 27 -12.33 11.17 -3.27
N SER A 28 -12.64 10.02 -2.67
CA SER A 28 -11.96 9.50 -1.48
C SER A 28 -10.48 9.28 -1.77
N GLY A 29 -9.63 10.14 -1.22
CA GLY A 29 -8.18 10.04 -1.34
C GLY A 29 -7.57 9.05 -0.33
N GLU A 30 -6.41 8.51 -0.64
CA GLU A 30 -5.65 7.69 0.31
C GLU A 30 -5.10 8.56 1.45
N VAL A 31 -5.43 8.23 2.71
CA VAL A 31 -4.97 8.96 3.90
C VAL A 31 -3.82 8.22 4.58
N GLN A 32 -2.80 8.92 5.05
CA GLN A 32 -1.76 8.38 5.94
C GLN A 32 -1.98 8.90 7.37
N ILE A 33 -1.92 8.00 8.35
CA ILE A 33 -2.12 8.34 9.76
C ILE A 33 -0.78 8.29 10.47
N PHE A 34 -0.46 9.34 11.23
CA PHE A 34 0.69 9.41 12.10
C PHE A 34 0.24 9.27 13.56
N LEU A 35 1.01 8.52 14.35
CA LEU A 35 0.80 8.35 15.78
C LEU A 35 1.96 9.01 16.52
N CYS A 36 1.64 9.87 17.48
CA CYS A 36 2.61 10.53 18.33
C CYS A 36 2.32 10.17 19.79
N SER A 37 3.37 9.85 20.55
CA SER A 37 3.25 9.54 21.98
C SER A 37 4.37 10.22 22.77
N ASN A 38 4.03 10.69 23.97
CA ASN A 38 4.97 11.28 24.93
C ASN A 38 5.58 10.25 25.89
N GLU A 39 5.33 8.96 25.67
CA GLU A 39 5.89 7.87 26.47
C GLU A 39 7.43 7.81 26.40
N ASN A 40 8.04 7.15 27.37
CA ASN A 40 9.50 7.01 27.43
C ASN A 40 10.03 6.19 26.24
N VAL A 41 11.24 6.57 25.80
CA VAL A 41 11.93 5.86 24.71
C VAL A 41 12.57 4.58 25.24
N ILE A 42 12.56 3.53 24.40
CA ILE A 42 13.26 2.28 24.64
C ILE A 42 14.63 2.37 23.97
N SER A 43 15.67 1.89 24.64
CA SER A 43 17.01 1.79 24.05
C SER A 43 17.02 0.77 22.92
N MET A 44 17.69 1.08 21.80
CA MET A 44 17.85 0.15 20.67
C MET A 44 18.48 -1.19 21.09
N ARG A 45 19.32 -1.18 22.13
CA ARG A 45 19.98 -2.39 22.69
C ARG A 45 19.02 -3.33 23.40
N SER A 46 17.88 -2.81 23.87
CA SER A 46 16.86 -3.57 24.60
C SER A 46 15.77 -4.14 23.69
N LEU A 47 15.88 -3.98 22.36
CA LEU A 47 14.92 -4.52 21.41
C LEU A 47 15.14 -6.02 21.22
N GLY A 48 14.39 -6.83 21.98
CA GLY A 48 14.33 -8.28 21.83
C GLY A 48 13.08 -8.79 21.08
N ALA A 49 12.90 -10.13 21.09
CA ALA A 49 11.79 -10.81 20.43
C ALA A 49 10.42 -10.46 21.03
N GLU A 50 10.38 -10.05 22.30
CA GLU A 50 9.17 -9.61 23.00
C GLU A 50 8.52 -8.36 22.38
N PHE A 51 9.28 -7.60 21.58
CA PHE A 51 8.82 -6.42 20.85
C PHE A 51 8.42 -6.71 19.39
N MET A 52 8.52 -7.97 18.92
CA MET A 52 8.08 -8.33 17.58
C MET A 52 6.59 -8.05 17.38
N SER A 53 6.26 -7.39 16.27
CA SER A 53 4.88 -6.97 15.93
C SER A 53 4.22 -6.04 16.96
N LYS A 54 5.00 -5.33 17.78
CA LYS A 54 4.51 -4.30 18.71
C LYS A 54 4.99 -2.91 18.29
N LEU A 55 4.21 -1.89 18.64
CA LEU A 55 4.61 -0.49 18.44
C LEU A 55 5.64 -0.12 19.53
N VAL A 56 6.81 0.37 19.11
CA VAL A 56 7.88 0.81 20.02
C VAL A 56 8.29 2.24 19.69
N LYS A 57 8.72 2.97 20.71
CA LYS A 57 9.32 4.29 20.59
C LYS A 57 10.82 4.18 20.87
N ILE A 58 11.66 4.53 19.91
CA ILE A 58 13.12 4.46 20.02
C ILE A 58 13.75 5.80 19.67
N SER A 59 14.97 6.05 20.15
CA SER A 59 15.77 7.24 19.83
C SER A 59 17.06 6.82 19.12
N GLY A 60 17.54 7.64 18.21
CA GLY A 60 18.75 7.39 17.44
C GLY A 60 19.04 8.48 16.40
N ILE A 61 20.16 8.33 15.69
CA ILE A 61 20.65 9.22 14.65
C ILE A 61 20.46 8.56 13.29
N VAL A 62 19.86 9.25 12.32
CA VAL A 62 19.78 8.76 10.94
C VAL A 62 21.14 8.91 10.28
N ILE A 63 21.79 7.80 9.94
CA ILE A 63 23.14 7.78 9.35
C ILE A 63 23.14 7.60 7.83
N ALA A 64 22.04 7.09 7.29
CA ALA A 64 21.88 6.94 5.84
C ALA A 64 20.41 6.91 5.45
N ALA A 65 20.13 7.40 4.25
CA ALA A 65 18.85 7.30 3.59
C ALA A 65 19.05 6.75 2.17
N SER A 66 18.21 5.82 1.75
CA SER A 66 18.23 5.34 0.36
C SER A 66 17.66 6.40 -0.59
N ARG A 67 17.89 6.21 -1.90
CA ARG A 67 17.05 6.87 -2.91
C ARG A 67 15.60 6.43 -2.74
N ILE A 68 14.69 7.32 -3.08
CA ILE A 68 13.25 7.05 -3.11
C ILE A 68 12.99 6.01 -4.21
N LYS A 69 12.12 5.05 -3.92
CA LYS A 69 11.66 4.03 -4.86
C LYS A 69 10.14 4.02 -4.89
N ALA A 70 9.56 3.80 -6.07
CA ALA A 70 8.13 3.54 -6.17
C ALA A 70 7.84 2.12 -5.65
N LYS A 71 6.99 2.02 -4.62
CA LYS A 71 6.45 0.77 -4.13
C LYS A 71 4.97 0.66 -4.50
N THR A 72 4.60 -0.48 -5.09
CA THR A 72 3.21 -0.76 -5.45
C THR A 72 2.34 -1.00 -4.20
N THR A 73 1.17 -0.36 -4.13
CA THR A 73 0.12 -0.64 -3.14
C THR A 73 -0.93 -1.59 -3.67
N HIS A 74 -1.27 -1.47 -4.95
CA HIS A 74 -2.20 -2.34 -5.66
C HIS A 74 -1.64 -2.65 -7.05
N VAL A 75 -1.54 -3.93 -7.37
CA VAL A 75 -1.07 -4.41 -8.68
C VAL A 75 -2.28 -4.77 -9.52
N ALA A 76 -2.39 -4.18 -10.70
CA ALA A 76 -3.35 -4.60 -11.71
C ALA A 76 -2.75 -5.74 -12.54
N LEU A 77 -3.44 -6.87 -12.57
CA LEU A 77 -3.09 -8.07 -13.32
C LEU A 77 -4.05 -8.23 -14.50
N LEU A 78 -3.53 -8.62 -15.65
CA LEU A 78 -4.29 -8.95 -16.85
C LEU A 78 -4.05 -10.41 -17.23
N CYS A 79 -5.13 -11.17 -17.39
CA CYS A 79 -5.03 -12.52 -17.93
C CYS A 79 -4.72 -12.47 -19.42
N LYS A 80 -3.69 -13.18 -19.89
CA LYS A 80 -3.34 -13.23 -21.32
C LYS A 80 -4.41 -13.87 -22.19
N ASN A 81 -5.19 -14.81 -21.64
CA ASN A 81 -6.17 -15.59 -22.40
C ASN A 81 -7.52 -14.87 -22.51
N CYS A 82 -8.21 -14.71 -21.37
CA CYS A 82 -9.55 -14.11 -21.34
C CYS A 82 -9.57 -12.58 -21.20
N ARG A 83 -8.39 -11.94 -21.10
CA ARG A 83 -8.24 -10.47 -20.89
C ARG A 83 -8.91 -9.93 -19.62
N ASN A 84 -9.28 -10.79 -18.68
CA ASN A 84 -9.82 -10.36 -17.39
C ASN A 84 -8.77 -9.59 -16.60
N VAL A 85 -9.18 -8.46 -16.00
CA VAL A 85 -8.32 -7.61 -15.18
C VAL A 85 -8.66 -7.83 -13.70
N LYS A 86 -7.65 -8.15 -12.89
CA LYS A 86 -7.78 -8.36 -11.45
C LYS A 86 -6.85 -7.41 -10.71
N SER A 87 -7.37 -6.67 -9.73
CA SER A 87 -6.55 -5.85 -8.84
C SER A 87 -6.22 -6.64 -7.57
N VAL A 88 -4.94 -6.71 -7.21
CA VAL A 88 -4.46 -7.43 -6.03
C VAL A 88 -3.75 -6.45 -5.08
N PRO A 89 -4.15 -6.37 -3.80
CA PRO A 89 -3.45 -5.53 -2.82
C PRO A 89 -2.07 -6.11 -2.50
N CYS A 90 -1.08 -5.22 -2.34
CA CYS A 90 0.27 -5.59 -1.91
C CYS A 90 0.38 -5.50 -0.39
N CYS A 91 1.14 -6.42 0.21
CA CYS A 91 1.40 -6.38 1.63
C CYS A 91 2.19 -5.10 2.02
N PRO A 92 1.83 -4.42 3.12
CA PRO A 92 2.63 -3.33 3.67
C PRO A 92 4.01 -3.84 4.13
N GLY A 93 5.01 -2.96 4.17
CA GLY A 93 6.38 -3.31 4.63
C GLY A 93 7.39 -3.59 3.50
N LEU A 94 8.28 -4.57 3.67
CA LEU A 94 9.34 -4.91 2.70
C LEU A 94 9.02 -6.15 1.86
N VAL A 95 7.79 -6.65 1.94
CA VAL A 95 7.34 -7.85 1.23
C VAL A 95 6.81 -7.48 -0.16
N GLY A 96 7.02 -8.39 -1.12
CA GLY A 96 6.47 -8.29 -2.47
C GLY A 96 4.97 -8.60 -2.56
N VAL A 97 4.48 -8.77 -3.79
CA VAL A 97 3.11 -9.18 -4.08
C VAL A 97 3.04 -10.70 -4.30
N ILE A 98 1.99 -11.34 -3.80
CA ILE A 98 1.69 -12.74 -4.10
C ILE A 98 0.67 -12.75 -5.24
N VAL A 99 1.10 -13.22 -6.41
CA VAL A 99 0.24 -13.32 -7.60
C VAL A 99 -0.53 -14.65 -7.56
N PRO A 100 -1.86 -14.66 -7.74
CA PRO A 100 -2.64 -15.89 -7.79
C PRO A 100 -2.23 -16.73 -9.01
N ARG A 101 -2.16 -18.05 -8.85
CA ARG A 101 -1.73 -18.95 -9.94
C ARG A 101 -2.83 -19.29 -10.95
N SER A 102 -4.09 -19.10 -10.60
CA SER A 102 -5.24 -19.36 -11.46
C SER A 102 -6.00 -18.07 -11.80
N CYS A 103 -6.66 -18.08 -12.96
CA CYS A 103 -7.63 -17.04 -13.31
C CYS A 103 -9.00 -17.35 -12.70
N ASP A 104 -9.71 -16.32 -12.23
CA ASP A 104 -11.08 -16.47 -11.69
C ASP A 104 -12.14 -16.52 -12.81
N HIS A 105 -11.72 -16.47 -14.07
CA HIS A 105 -12.65 -16.50 -15.20
C HIS A 105 -13.28 -17.89 -15.33
N VAL A 106 -14.61 -17.93 -15.34
CA VAL A 106 -15.38 -19.16 -15.56
C VAL A 106 -15.52 -19.37 -17.06
N PRO A 107 -14.92 -20.41 -17.66
CA PRO A 107 -14.97 -20.64 -19.09
C PRO A 107 -16.41 -20.93 -19.54
N GLN A 108 -16.81 -20.34 -20.66
CA GLN A 108 -18.10 -20.65 -21.29
C GLN A 108 -18.03 -21.94 -22.13
N PRO A 109 -19.18 -22.58 -22.46
CA PRO A 109 -19.19 -23.79 -23.29
C PRO A 109 -18.50 -23.53 -24.65
N GLY A 110 -17.37 -24.21 -24.88
CA GLY A 110 -16.55 -24.05 -26.10
C GLY A 110 -15.30 -23.19 -25.92
N GLU A 111 -15.09 -22.59 -24.76
CA GLU A 111 -13.86 -21.84 -24.42
C GLU A 111 -12.88 -22.71 -23.63
N GLU A 112 -11.60 -22.64 -23.98
CA GLU A 112 -10.55 -23.33 -23.24
C GLU A 112 -10.29 -22.63 -21.90
N PRO A 113 -10.11 -23.40 -20.80
CA PRO A 113 -9.79 -22.81 -19.50
C PRO A 113 -8.46 -22.06 -19.54
N CYS A 114 -8.36 -20.99 -18.75
CA CYS A 114 -7.12 -20.24 -18.66
C CYS A 114 -5.97 -21.11 -18.12
N PRO A 115 -4.76 -21.01 -18.69
CA PRO A 115 -3.60 -21.76 -18.21
C PRO A 115 -3.18 -21.29 -16.81
N ILE A 116 -2.32 -22.09 -16.16
CA ILE A 116 -1.68 -21.71 -14.89
C ILE A 116 -0.71 -20.54 -15.11
N ASP A 117 -0.66 -19.64 -14.13
CA ASP A 117 0.12 -18.41 -14.11
C ASP A 117 -0.11 -17.51 -15.36
N PRO A 118 -1.39 -17.20 -15.74
CA PRO A 118 -1.69 -16.51 -17.00
C PRO A 118 -1.55 -14.98 -16.92
N TRP A 119 -1.06 -14.45 -15.78
CA TRP A 119 -1.14 -13.04 -15.44
C TRP A 119 0.04 -12.21 -15.96
N VAL A 120 -0.27 -11.00 -16.40
CA VAL A 120 0.70 -9.94 -16.72
C VAL A 120 0.38 -8.73 -15.85
N ILE A 121 1.41 -8.12 -15.27
CA ILE A 121 1.25 -6.87 -14.52
C ILE A 121 1.04 -5.74 -15.51
N ILE A 122 0.02 -4.90 -15.29
CA ILE A 122 -0.17 -3.64 -16.01
C ILE A 122 0.34 -2.51 -15.11
N PRO A 123 1.53 -1.93 -15.39
CA PRO A 123 2.07 -0.84 -14.58
C PRO A 123 1.15 0.39 -14.58
N ASP A 124 0.60 0.75 -15.75
CA ASP A 124 -0.22 1.96 -15.94
C ASP A 124 -1.52 1.97 -15.11
N LYS A 125 -2.03 0.79 -14.76
CA LYS A 125 -3.24 0.61 -13.94
C LYS A 125 -2.94 0.28 -12.48
N SER A 126 -1.66 0.12 -12.13
CA SER A 126 -1.22 -0.17 -10.78
C SER A 126 -1.07 1.12 -9.97
N LYS A 127 -1.22 1.01 -8.65
CA LYS A 127 -1.08 2.16 -7.73
C LYS A 127 0.24 2.06 -6.99
N TYR A 128 0.90 3.20 -6.85
CA TYR A 128 2.23 3.30 -6.24
C TYR A 128 2.27 4.36 -5.15
N VAL A 129 3.17 4.17 -4.20
CA VAL A 129 3.56 5.14 -3.18
C VAL A 129 5.09 5.22 -3.14
N ASP A 130 5.60 6.35 -2.71
CA ASP A 130 7.03 6.51 -2.51
C ASP A 130 7.49 5.78 -1.24
N GLN A 131 8.57 5.02 -1.37
CA GLN A 131 9.21 4.33 -0.27
C GLN A 131 10.68 4.76 -0.15
N GLN A 132 11.10 5.01 1.09
CA GLN A 132 12.49 5.24 1.43
C GLN A 132 12.90 4.34 2.60
N THR A 133 14.13 3.85 2.58
CA THR A 133 14.72 3.09 3.68
C THR A 133 15.71 3.98 4.42
N LEU A 134 15.53 4.10 5.73
CA LEU A 134 16.41 4.85 6.63
C LEU A 134 17.24 3.88 7.47
N LYS A 135 18.52 4.17 7.68
CA LYS A 135 19.38 3.47 8.64
C LYS A 135 19.53 4.34 9.88
N LEU A 136 19.13 3.78 11.01
CA LEU A 136 19.24 4.42 12.32
C LEU A 136 20.42 3.82 13.07
N GLN A 137 21.26 4.68 13.65
CA GLN A 137 22.27 4.33 14.64
C GLN A 137 21.79 4.77 16.02
N GLU A 138 22.20 4.08 17.07
CA GLU A 138 21.96 4.55 18.43
C GLU A 138 22.67 5.88 18.71
N ASN A 139 22.18 6.64 19.69
CA ASN A 139 22.86 7.86 20.11
C ASN A 139 24.22 7.53 20.75
N PRO A 140 25.29 8.30 20.46
CA PRO A 140 26.44 8.34 21.36
C PRO A 140 25.95 8.94 22.68
N GLU A 141 26.41 8.38 23.81
CA GLU A 141 25.91 8.62 25.18
C GLU A 141 25.21 9.96 25.46
#